data_AF-A0A416DMR8-F1
#
_entry.id   AF-A0A416DMR8-F1
#
_cell.length_a   1.000
_cell.length_b   1.000
_cell.length_c   1.000
_cell.angle_alpha   90.00
_cell.angle_beta   90.00
_cell.angle_gamma   90.00
#
_symmetry.space_group_name_H-M   'P 1'
#
loop_
_entity.id
_entity.type
_entity.pdbx_description
1 polymer ?
#
loop_
_entity_poly.entity_id
_entity_poly.type
_entity_poly.pdbx_seq_one_letter_code
_entity_poly.pdbx_strand_id
1 'polypeptide(L)'
;MLLTPDQGYELSRLTVTDKDGKEIVLTDKGNGKYAFVMPSGKVSVSAAFGEVKSSSAFVDVPADSCYEDGHLTRVLDASHFAPDGICTRAQAVTFLWRSQKSSTADSAKPFADVSADAYYADAVLWAVKESVTTGTTATAFSPDSSCTRAQIVTFLWRLYADK
;
A
#
# COMPACT_ATOMS: atom_id res chain seq x y z
N MET A 1 -3.71 -26.66 7.85
CA MET A 1 -4.33 -26.27 6.56
C MET A 1 -3.84 -24.87 6.24
N LEU A 2 -3.38 -24.62 5.01
CA LEU A 2 -2.97 -23.30 4.55
C LEU A 2 -4.09 -22.76 3.67
N LEU A 3 -4.57 -21.56 3.95
CA LEU A 3 -5.59 -20.88 3.17
C LEU A 3 -4.98 -19.58 2.66
N THR A 4 -4.93 -19.45 1.33
CA THR A 4 -4.46 -18.23 0.68
C THR A 4 -5.66 -17.60 0.00
N PRO A 5 -6.12 -16.41 0.43
CA PRO A 5 -7.18 -15.71 -0.27
C PRO A 5 -6.71 -15.22 -1.65
N ASP A 6 -7.66 -15.04 -2.56
CA ASP A 6 -7.42 -14.35 -3.83
C ASP A 6 -7.06 -12.87 -3.59
N GLN A 7 -6.42 -12.26 -4.58
CA GLN A 7 -6.08 -10.83 -4.52
C GLN A 7 -7.34 -9.99 -4.27
N GLY A 8 -7.29 -9.09 -3.28
CA GLY A 8 -8.42 -8.24 -2.89
C GLY A 8 -9.38 -8.85 -1.86
N TYR A 9 -9.11 -10.06 -1.36
CA TYR A 9 -9.91 -10.70 -0.32
C TYR A 9 -9.09 -10.96 0.95
N GLU A 10 -9.71 -10.81 2.12
CA GLU A 10 -9.13 -11.17 3.42
C GLU A 10 -10.04 -12.12 4.21
N LEU A 11 -9.46 -12.82 5.18
CA LEU A 11 -10.21 -13.76 6.03
C LEU A 11 -11.21 -12.96 6.89
N SER A 12 -12.48 -13.00 6.50
CA SER A 12 -13.56 -12.31 7.21
C SER A 12 -14.04 -13.10 8.43
N ARG A 13 -14.11 -14.42 8.30
CA ARG A 13 -14.55 -15.31 9.39
C ARG A 13 -13.89 -16.67 9.27
N LEU A 14 -13.45 -17.20 10.40
CA LEU A 14 -13.00 -18.58 10.53
C LEU A 14 -13.84 -19.28 11.60
N THR A 15 -14.50 -20.38 11.25
CA THR A 15 -15.24 -21.22 12.18
C THR A 15 -14.75 -22.65 12.10
N VAL A 16 -14.68 -23.30 13.26
CA VAL A 16 -14.42 -24.74 13.38
C VAL A 16 -15.57 -25.35 14.14
N THR A 17 -16.20 -26.38 13.62
CA THR A 17 -17.32 -27.08 14.28
C THR A 17 -17.00 -28.56 14.48
N ASP A 18 -17.60 -29.15 15.53
CA ASP A 18 -17.54 -30.58 15.77
C ASP A 18 -18.59 -31.36 14.96
N LYS A 19 -18.62 -32.69 15.15
CA LYS A 19 -19.57 -33.61 14.50
C LYS A 19 -21.05 -33.29 14.75
N ASP A 20 -21.36 -32.56 15.82
CA ASP A 20 -22.72 -32.18 16.22
C ASP A 20 -23.04 -30.73 15.78
N GLY A 21 -22.13 -30.10 15.03
CA GLY A 21 -22.26 -28.72 14.56
C GLY A 21 -21.94 -27.67 15.63
N LYS A 22 -21.39 -28.06 16.78
CA LYS A 22 -21.03 -27.14 17.86
C LYS A 22 -19.72 -26.44 17.53
N GLU A 23 -19.69 -25.11 17.67
CA GLU A 23 -18.47 -24.34 17.45
C GLU A 23 -17.39 -24.67 18.47
N ILE A 24 -16.18 -24.86 17.96
CA ILE A 24 -14.95 -25.09 18.70
C ILE A 24 -14.23 -23.76 18.80
N VAL A 25 -13.91 -23.37 20.04
CA VAL A 25 -13.19 -22.13 20.31
C VAL A 25 -11.81 -22.17 19.65
N LEU A 26 -11.54 -21.15 18.84
CA LEU A 26 -10.24 -20.92 18.20
C LEU A 26 -9.38 -20.05 19.10
N THR A 27 -8.09 -20.39 19.16
CA THR A 27 -7.04 -19.57 19.75
C THR A 27 -6.29 -18.88 18.63
N ASP A 28 -6.38 -17.55 18.57
CA ASP A 28 -5.54 -16.74 17.68
C ASP A 28 -4.08 -16.77 18.16
N LYS A 29 -3.16 -17.07 17.25
CA LYS A 29 -1.71 -17.09 17.48
C LYS A 29 -1.00 -15.91 16.80
N GLY A 30 -1.74 -14.98 16.19
CA GLY A 30 -1.24 -13.87 15.41
C GLY A 30 -0.73 -14.28 14.03
N ASN A 31 -0.46 -13.30 13.16
CA ASN A 31 0.08 -13.52 11.80
C ASN A 31 -0.73 -14.52 10.95
N GLY A 32 -2.06 -14.48 11.05
CA GLY A 32 -2.95 -15.36 10.28
C GLY A 32 -2.93 -16.84 10.71
N LYS A 33 -2.41 -17.15 11.90
CA LYS A 33 -2.35 -18.51 12.43
C LYS A 33 -3.37 -18.70 13.55
N TYR A 34 -4.17 -19.77 13.42
CA TYR A 34 -5.18 -20.15 14.41
C TYR A 34 -4.95 -21.59 14.87
N ALA A 35 -5.17 -21.84 16.15
CA ALA A 35 -5.07 -23.16 16.76
C ALA A 35 -6.36 -23.52 17.49
N PHE A 36 -6.73 -24.80 17.51
CA PHE A 36 -7.81 -25.31 18.34
C PHE A 36 -7.43 -26.68 18.90
N VAL A 37 -8.08 -27.07 19.98
CA VAL A 37 -7.90 -28.41 20.56
C VAL A 37 -8.78 -29.39 19.82
N MET A 38 -8.17 -30.44 19.26
CA MET A 38 -8.91 -31.45 18.50
C MET A 38 -9.88 -32.21 19.43
N PRO A 39 -11.19 -32.22 19.14
CA PRO A 39 -12.14 -33.00 19.91
C PRO A 39 -12.05 -34.48 19.55
N SER A 40 -12.74 -35.34 20.31
CA SER A 40 -12.82 -36.78 20.08
C SER A 40 -13.73 -37.16 18.89
N GLY A 41 -13.69 -36.41 17.80
CA GLY A 41 -14.58 -36.57 16.65
C GLY A 41 -14.11 -35.80 15.41
N LYS A 42 -14.81 -36.01 14.29
CA LYS A 42 -14.56 -35.26 13.06
C LYS A 42 -14.84 -33.78 13.30
N VAL A 43 -14.03 -32.93 12.66
CA VAL A 43 -14.18 -31.47 12.69
C VAL A 43 -14.37 -30.96 11.28
N SER A 44 -15.18 -29.91 11.14
CA SER A 44 -15.32 -29.14 9.91
C SER A 44 -14.69 -27.76 10.11
N VAL A 45 -13.85 -27.33 9.17
CA VAL A 45 -13.24 -25.99 9.19
C VAL A 45 -13.81 -25.22 8.02
N SER A 46 -14.45 -24.09 8.30
CA SER A 46 -14.99 -23.19 7.28
C SER A 46 -14.36 -21.80 7.42
N ALA A 47 -13.85 -21.29 6.31
CA ALA A 47 -13.35 -19.93 6.21
C ALA A 47 -14.23 -19.17 5.21
N ALA A 48 -14.70 -17.99 5.61
CA ALA A 48 -15.35 -17.04 4.73
C ALA A 48 -14.38 -15.89 4.48
N PHE A 49 -14.23 -15.53 3.21
CA PHE A 49 -13.41 -14.41 2.77
C PHE A 49 -14.33 -13.27 2.37
N GLY A 50 -14.03 -12.08 2.88
CA GLY A 50 -14.68 -10.84 2.46
C GLY A 50 -13.73 -10.09 1.55
N GLU A 51 -14.28 -9.26 0.66
CA GLU A 51 -13.47 -8.25 -0.01
C GLU A 51 -12.78 -7.40 1.06
N VAL A 52 -11.50 -7.11 0.85
CA VAL A 52 -10.79 -6.11 1.64
C VAL A 52 -11.54 -4.81 1.41
N LYS A 53 -12.39 -4.43 2.37
CA LYS A 53 -12.88 -3.07 2.43
C LYS A 53 -11.66 -2.24 2.80
N SER A 54 -11.07 -1.58 1.82
CA SER A 54 -10.28 -0.37 2.05
C SER A 54 -11.20 0.64 2.72
N SER A 55 -11.55 0.46 4.00
CA SER A 55 -12.07 1.57 4.78
C SER A 55 -10.94 2.56 4.80
N SER A 56 -11.15 3.74 4.23
CA SER A 56 -10.15 4.80 4.29
C SER A 56 -9.71 4.93 5.75
N ALA A 57 -8.44 4.60 6.04
CA ALA A 57 -7.85 4.80 7.37
C ALA A 57 -7.70 6.30 7.69
N PHE A 58 -8.17 7.17 6.79
CA PHE A 58 -8.02 8.59 6.80
C PHE A 58 -9.35 9.26 7.13
N VAL A 59 -9.36 10.10 8.17
CA VAL A 59 -10.57 10.77 8.69
C VAL A 59 -11.10 11.87 7.75
N ASP A 60 -10.31 12.27 6.75
CA ASP A 60 -10.61 13.31 5.77
C ASP A 60 -10.89 12.76 4.36
N VAL A 61 -11.03 11.43 4.22
CA VAL A 61 -11.41 10.77 2.96
C VAL A 61 -12.83 10.21 3.12
N PRO A 62 -13.84 10.83 2.48
CA PRO A 62 -15.21 10.33 2.52
C PRO A 62 -15.31 8.90 2.01
N ALA A 63 -16.16 8.10 2.67
CA ALA A 63 -16.57 6.79 2.16
C ALA A 63 -17.23 6.94 0.78
N ASP A 64 -17.03 5.94 -0.08
CA ASP A 64 -17.49 5.90 -1.47
C ASP A 64 -16.88 6.97 -2.40
N SER A 65 -15.82 7.66 -1.96
CA SER A 65 -15.08 8.57 -2.83
C SER A 65 -14.32 7.82 -3.92
N CYS A 66 -14.14 8.42 -5.10
CA CYS A 66 -13.42 7.81 -6.22
C CYS A 66 -11.91 7.58 -5.95
N TYR A 67 -11.43 7.99 -4.77
CA TYR A 67 -10.05 7.87 -4.28
C TYR A 67 -9.98 7.17 -2.91
N GLU A 68 -11.05 6.48 -2.48
CA GLU A 68 -11.12 5.76 -1.20
C GLU A 68 -10.14 4.58 -1.11
N ASP A 69 -9.78 3.96 -2.25
CA ASP A 69 -8.88 2.78 -2.28
C ASP A 69 -7.42 3.17 -1.95
N GLY A 70 -7.20 3.37 -0.65
CA GLY A 70 -6.08 4.09 -0.04
C GLY A 70 -4.78 3.29 0.09
N HIS A 71 -4.51 2.31 -0.77
CA HIS A 71 -3.25 1.56 -0.70
C HIS A 71 -2.01 2.39 -1.10
N LEU A 72 -2.21 3.57 -1.69
CA LEU A 72 -1.11 4.44 -2.15
C LEU A 72 -0.76 5.59 -1.19
N THR A 73 -1.61 5.90 -0.21
CA THR A 73 -1.86 7.30 0.17
C THR A 73 -1.25 7.79 1.50
N ARG A 74 -0.49 6.98 2.23
CA ARG A 74 0.08 7.40 3.54
C ARG A 74 1.21 8.43 3.38
N VAL A 75 0.90 9.71 3.39
CA VAL A 75 1.86 10.77 2.99
C VAL A 75 1.91 11.98 3.92
N LEU A 76 0.84 12.32 4.64
CA LEU A 76 0.85 13.43 5.60
C LEU A 76 1.06 12.92 7.03
N ASP A 77 0.09 12.19 7.54
CA ASP A 77 0.18 11.49 8.82
C ASP A 77 -0.57 10.15 8.78
N ALA A 78 -0.69 9.48 9.93
CA ALA A 78 -1.32 8.17 10.02
C ALA A 78 -2.83 8.18 9.74
N SER A 79 -3.48 9.35 9.76
CA SER A 79 -4.93 9.54 9.76
C SER A 79 -5.45 10.63 8.82
N HIS A 80 -4.61 11.40 8.14
CA HIS A 80 -5.03 12.38 7.11
C HIS A 80 -4.34 12.17 5.76
N PHE A 81 -5.11 12.28 4.68
CA PHE A 81 -4.63 12.21 3.29
C PHE A 81 -4.52 13.58 2.61
N ALA A 82 -5.42 14.52 2.96
CA ALA A 82 -5.70 15.79 2.31
C ALA A 82 -5.93 15.67 0.77
N PRO A 83 -7.06 15.08 0.35
CA PRO A 83 -7.33 14.82 -1.07
C PRO A 83 -7.36 16.08 -1.95
N ASP A 84 -7.74 17.23 -1.38
CA ASP A 84 -7.79 18.53 -2.08
C ASP A 84 -6.52 19.37 -1.88
N GLY A 85 -5.50 18.80 -1.21
CA GLY A 85 -4.23 19.47 -0.92
C GLY A 85 -3.33 19.65 -2.15
N ILE A 86 -2.40 20.60 -2.07
CA ILE A 86 -1.34 20.73 -3.07
C ILE A 86 -0.41 19.52 -2.95
N CYS A 87 -0.34 18.72 -4.00
CA CYS A 87 0.59 17.59 -4.07
C CYS A 87 2.01 18.08 -4.39
N THR A 88 2.98 17.78 -3.52
CA THR A 88 4.40 18.07 -3.79
C THR A 88 5.01 17.03 -4.73
N ARG A 89 6.17 17.35 -5.30
CA ARG A 89 6.89 16.42 -6.20
C ARG A 89 7.30 15.13 -5.49
N ALA A 90 7.74 15.21 -4.24
CA ALA A 90 8.05 14.03 -3.43
C ALA A 90 6.83 13.14 -3.22
N GLN A 91 5.67 13.73 -2.93
CA GLN A 91 4.42 13.00 -2.75
C GLN A 91 4.00 12.29 -4.04
N ALA A 92 4.01 13.01 -5.18
CA ALA A 92 3.67 12.45 -6.48
C ALA A 92 4.52 11.22 -6.84
N VAL A 93 5.84 11.30 -6.66
CA VAL A 93 6.74 10.16 -6.94
C VAL A 93 6.55 9.01 -5.94
N THR A 94 6.32 9.33 -4.67
CA THR A 94 6.06 8.30 -3.64
C THR A 94 4.79 7.50 -3.95
N PHE A 95 3.73 8.16 -4.43
CA PHE A 95 2.51 7.47 -4.86
C PHE A 95 2.77 6.51 -6.03
N LEU A 96 3.54 6.92 -7.02
CA LEU A 96 3.90 6.08 -8.17
C LEU A 96 4.80 4.91 -7.75
N TRP A 97 5.76 5.13 -6.87
CA TRP A 97 6.62 4.05 -6.38
C TRP A 97 5.83 2.98 -5.63
N ARG A 98 4.87 3.39 -4.80
CA ARG A 98 3.97 2.47 -4.08
C ARG A 98 3.04 1.73 -5.02
N SER A 99 2.55 2.36 -6.08
CA SER A 99 1.74 1.66 -7.10
C SER A 99 2.52 0.59 -7.83
N GLN A 100 3.84 0.73 -7.87
CA GLN A 100 4.78 -0.27 -8.39
C GLN A 100 5.31 -1.22 -7.30
N LYS A 101 4.54 -1.40 -6.22
CA LYS A 101 4.84 -2.32 -5.09
C LYS A 101 6.14 -2.00 -4.37
N SER A 102 6.54 -0.73 -4.34
CA SER A 102 7.73 -0.25 -3.64
C SER A 102 9.00 -1.01 -4.03
N SER A 103 9.18 -1.25 -5.33
CA SER A 103 10.33 -2.01 -5.84
C SER A 103 11.67 -1.37 -5.45
N THR A 104 12.70 -2.21 -5.30
CA THR A 104 14.00 -1.82 -4.74
C THR A 104 14.63 -0.63 -5.47
N ALA A 105 14.93 0.41 -4.69
CA ALA A 105 15.74 1.55 -5.09
C ALA A 105 17.21 1.13 -5.29
N ASP A 106 17.93 1.88 -6.13
CA ASP A 106 19.40 1.73 -6.27
C ASP A 106 20.13 2.59 -5.21
N SER A 107 21.43 2.39 -5.06
CA SER A 107 22.25 3.09 -4.05
C SER A 107 22.78 4.45 -4.53
N ALA A 108 22.73 4.73 -5.83
CA ALA A 108 23.23 5.98 -6.40
C ALA A 108 22.24 7.11 -6.11
N LYS A 109 22.69 8.10 -5.33
CA LYS A 109 21.90 9.27 -4.93
C LYS A 109 22.29 10.49 -5.77
N PRO A 110 21.56 10.82 -6.83
CA PRO A 110 21.98 11.85 -7.79
C PRO A 110 21.64 13.28 -7.33
N PHE A 111 20.74 13.45 -6.36
CA PHE A 111 20.24 14.75 -5.95
C PHE A 111 20.75 15.16 -4.55
N ALA A 112 21.25 16.39 -4.45
CA ALA A 112 21.81 16.95 -3.22
C ALA A 112 20.74 17.35 -2.19
N ASP A 113 19.52 17.64 -2.66
CA ASP A 113 18.38 18.11 -1.86
C ASP A 113 17.44 17.00 -1.40
N VAL A 114 17.84 15.73 -1.58
CA VAL A 114 17.15 14.57 -1.03
C VAL A 114 17.95 14.10 0.17
N SER A 115 17.37 14.04 1.37
CA SER A 115 18.04 13.38 2.52
C SER A 115 17.91 11.87 2.42
N ALA A 116 18.87 11.10 2.95
CA ALA A 116 18.77 9.64 2.97
C ALA A 116 17.68 9.16 3.94
N ASP A 117 17.42 9.94 5.00
CA ASP A 117 16.41 9.65 6.02
C ASP A 117 15.01 10.17 5.63
N ALA A 118 14.86 10.78 4.45
CA ALA A 118 13.58 11.29 3.99
C ALA A 118 12.66 10.14 3.58
N TYR A 119 11.36 10.22 3.92
CA TYR A 119 10.38 9.17 3.60
C TYR A 119 10.25 8.88 2.10
N TYR A 120 10.62 9.84 1.25
CA TYR A 120 10.56 9.77 -0.20
C TYR A 120 11.91 9.42 -0.84
N ALA A 121 12.97 9.20 -0.05
CA ALA A 121 14.31 8.95 -0.57
C ALA A 121 14.29 7.75 -1.53
N ASP A 122 13.86 6.59 -1.07
CA ASP A 122 13.79 5.36 -1.88
C ASP A 122 12.92 5.55 -3.13
N ALA A 123 11.80 6.26 -3.01
CA ALA A 123 10.92 6.54 -4.12
C ALA A 123 11.61 7.40 -5.20
N VAL A 124 12.40 8.40 -4.79
CA VAL A 124 13.14 9.24 -5.74
C VAL A 124 14.27 8.47 -6.40
N LEU A 125 15.01 7.65 -5.66
CA LEU A 125 16.09 6.83 -6.23
C LEU A 125 15.52 5.79 -7.22
N TRP A 126 14.40 5.15 -6.87
CA TRP A 126 13.66 4.30 -7.80
C TRP A 126 13.21 5.05 -9.06
N ALA A 127 12.64 6.26 -8.90
CA ALA A 127 12.16 7.04 -10.02
C ALA A 127 13.26 7.49 -10.97
N VAL A 128 14.50 7.67 -10.48
CA VAL A 128 15.66 7.91 -11.34
C VAL A 128 16.04 6.64 -12.10
N LYS A 129 16.10 5.50 -11.42
CA LYS A 129 16.42 4.20 -12.02
C LYS A 129 15.47 3.83 -13.15
N GLU A 130 14.17 4.00 -12.91
CA GLU A 130 13.12 3.74 -13.90
C GLU A 130 12.93 4.89 -14.90
N SER A 131 13.80 5.91 -14.87
CA SER A 131 13.73 7.09 -15.75
C SER A 131 12.41 7.87 -15.69
N VAL A 132 11.65 7.73 -14.59
CA VAL A 132 10.43 8.48 -14.30
C VAL A 132 10.76 9.96 -14.10
N THR A 133 11.87 10.28 -13.44
CA THR A 133 12.31 11.66 -13.18
C THR A 133 13.78 11.88 -13.48
N THR A 134 14.09 13.10 -13.91
CA THR A 134 15.46 13.60 -14.17
C THR A 134 15.83 14.74 -13.22
N GLY A 135 15.01 15.00 -12.20
CA GLY A 135 15.15 16.18 -11.35
C GLY A 135 14.58 17.47 -11.97
N THR A 136 14.64 18.56 -11.22
CA THR A 136 14.39 19.93 -11.72
C THR A 136 15.65 20.54 -12.31
N THR A 137 16.81 20.11 -11.82
CA THR A 137 18.13 20.41 -12.37
C THR A 137 18.95 19.13 -12.37
N ALA A 138 20.20 19.19 -12.87
CA ALA A 138 21.10 18.05 -12.85
C ALA A 138 21.43 17.53 -11.43
N THR A 139 21.24 18.36 -10.39
CA THR A 139 21.64 18.04 -9.01
C THR A 139 20.52 18.23 -7.99
N ALA A 140 19.33 18.68 -8.40
CA ALA A 140 18.21 18.95 -7.50
C ALA A 140 16.91 18.29 -7.99
N PHE A 141 16.16 17.73 -7.05
CA PHE A 141 14.84 17.16 -7.28
C PHE A 141 13.69 18.13 -6.96
N SER A 142 13.92 19.08 -6.05
CA SER A 142 12.95 20.01 -5.44
C SER A 142 11.77 19.28 -4.80
N PRO A 143 11.98 18.46 -3.74
CA PRO A 143 10.96 17.56 -3.19
C PRO A 143 9.71 18.28 -2.67
N ASP A 144 9.89 19.43 -2.02
CA ASP A 144 8.81 20.19 -1.38
C ASP A 144 8.09 21.15 -2.33
N SER A 145 8.58 21.30 -3.57
CA SER A 145 7.91 22.14 -4.56
C SER A 145 6.60 21.52 -5.02
N SER A 146 5.61 22.38 -5.29
CA SER A 146 4.33 21.96 -5.84
C SER A 146 4.50 21.25 -7.18
N CYS A 147 3.85 20.10 -7.31
CA CYS A 147 3.90 19.33 -8.54
C CYS A 147 2.86 19.87 -9.52
N THR A 148 3.33 20.39 -10.64
CA THR A 148 2.50 20.90 -11.72
C THR A 148 1.75 19.74 -12.41
N ARG A 149 0.53 19.99 -12.91
CA ARG A 149 -0.22 18.99 -13.70
C ARG A 149 0.61 18.42 -14.86
N ALA A 150 1.42 19.26 -15.51
CA ALA A 150 2.29 18.83 -16.59
C ALA A 150 3.40 17.88 -16.09
N GLN A 151 3.93 18.11 -14.89
CA GLN A 151 4.94 17.23 -14.30
C GLN A 151 4.34 15.88 -13.91
N ILE A 152 3.14 15.86 -13.33
CA ILE A 152 2.43 14.62 -12.99
C ILE A 152 2.19 13.77 -14.24
N VAL A 153 1.65 14.36 -15.31
CA VAL A 153 1.43 13.66 -16.58
C VAL A 153 2.75 13.17 -17.19
N THR A 154 3.83 13.95 -17.05
CA THR A 154 5.16 13.53 -17.53
C THR A 154 5.68 12.31 -16.76
N PHE A 155 5.50 12.26 -15.43
CA PHE A 155 5.89 11.11 -14.62
C PHE A 155 5.08 9.87 -15.00
N LEU A 156 3.76 10.01 -15.15
CA LEU A 156 2.89 8.93 -15.60
C LEU A 156 3.29 8.44 -16.99
N TRP A 157 3.49 9.36 -17.94
CA TRP A 157 3.93 9.01 -19.28
C TRP A 157 5.23 8.22 -19.25
N ARG A 158 6.27 8.69 -18.56
CA ARG A 158 7.57 7.99 -18.50
C ARG A 158 7.50 6.65 -17.79
N LEU A 159 6.57 6.47 -16.86
CA LEU A 159 6.37 5.21 -16.16
C LEU A 159 5.77 4.13 -17.08
N TYR A 160 4.90 4.52 -18.01
CA TYR A 160 4.14 3.61 -18.87
C TYR A 160 4.58 3.61 -20.34
N ALA A 161 5.32 4.61 -20.79
CA ALA A 161 5.90 4.66 -22.12
C ALA A 161 7.13 3.75 -22.15
N ASP A 162 7.07 2.73 -23.00
CA ASP A 162 8.11 1.74 -23.28
C ASP A 162 8.45 0.76 -22.13
N LYS A 163 7.44 0.00 -21.68
CA LYS A 163 7.63 -1.29 -21.00
C LYS A 163 6.96 -2.43 -21.76
#